data_AF-A0A074VF92-F1
#
_entry.id   AF-A0A074VF92-F1
#
_cell.length_a   1.000
_cell.length_b   1.000
_cell.length_c   1.000
_cell.angle_alpha   90.00
_cell.angle_beta   90.00
_cell.angle_gamma   90.00
#
_symmetry.space_group_name_H-M   'P 1'
#
loop_
_entity.id
_entity.type
_entity.pdbx_description
1 polymer ?
#
loop_
_entity_poly.entity_id
_entity_poly.type
_entity_poly.pdbx_seq_one_letter_code
_entity_poly.pdbx_strand_id
1 'polypeptide(L)' 'LVDLPTEVLVEIFNHLPEKDISTVRLVCKKLCDAATPRFAKVNFTERTHVVSPYSIDKLVSIAEHPIYGQCVK' A
#
# COMPACT_ATOMS: atom_id res chain seq x y z
N LEU A 1 -17.46 1.25 0.05
CA LEU A 1 -16.88 2.13 -0.99
C LEU A 1 -16.91 1.45 -2.35
N VAL A 2 -16.23 0.31 -2.52
CA VAL A 2 -16.21 -0.44 -3.80
C VAL A 2 -17.54 -1.02 -4.27
N ASP A 3 -18.58 -1.02 -3.43
CA ASP A 3 -19.92 -1.46 -3.82
C ASP A 3 -20.75 -0.32 -4.45
N LEU A 4 -20.17 0.88 -4.57
CA LEU A 4 -20.77 2.00 -5.31
C LEU A 4 -20.62 1.79 -6.83
N PRO A 5 -21.51 2.38 -7.65
CA PRO A 5 -21.33 2.41 -9.10
C PRO A 5 -19.99 3.04 -9.51
N THR A 6 -19.45 2.59 -10.65
CA THR A 6 -18.14 3.03 -11.14
C THR A 6 -18.09 4.53 -11.38
N GLU A 7 -19.16 5.12 -11.90
CA GLU A 7 -19.27 6.56 -12.17
C GLU A 7 -19.12 7.39 -10.87
N VAL A 8 -19.74 6.92 -9.79
CA VAL A 8 -19.66 7.57 -8.47
C VAL A 8 -18.26 7.46 -7.90
N LEU A 9 -17.62 6.30 -8.04
CA LEU A 9 -16.24 6.11 -7.60
C LEU A 9 -15.29 7.05 -8.35
N VAL A 10 -15.41 7.12 -9.68
CA VAL A 10 -14.60 8.01 -10.52
C VAL A 10 -14.76 9.45 -10.07
N GLU A 11 -15.98 9.91 -9.84
CA GLU A 11 -16.25 11.28 -9.42
C GLU A 11 -15.63 11.60 -8.05
N ILE A 12 -15.73 10.67 -7.09
CA ILE A 12 -15.08 10.80 -5.78
C ILE A 12 -13.57 10.91 -5.93
N PHE A 13 -12.94 10.02 -6.71
CA PHE A 13 -11.49 10.00 -6.87
C PHE A 13 -10.96 11.18 -7.69
N ASN A 14 -11.75 11.75 -8.60
CA ASN A 14 -11.39 12.96 -9.34
C ASN A 14 -11.33 14.22 -8.45
N HIS A 15 -12.15 14.26 -7.39
CA HIS A 15 -12.21 15.38 -6.46
C HIS A 15 -11.37 15.17 -5.19
N LEU A 16 -10.80 13.98 -5.02
CA LEU A 16 -10.02 13.63 -3.85
C LEU A 16 -8.63 14.30 -3.93
N PRO A 17 -8.22 15.08 -2.92
CA PRO A 17 -6.86 15.59 -2.85
C PRO A 17 -5.84 14.43 -2.80
N GLU A 18 -4.70 14.59 -3.46
CA GLU A 18 -3.67 13.54 -3.53
C GLU A 18 -3.23 13.05 -2.14
N LYS A 19 -3.13 13.98 -1.17
CA LYS A 19 -2.83 13.68 0.24
C LYS A 19 -3.80 12.66 0.87
N ASP A 20 -5.05 12.65 0.43
CA ASP A 20 -6.13 11.84 1.02
C ASP A 20 -6.28 10.47 0.35
N ILE A 21 -5.59 10.22 -0.78
CA ILE A 21 -5.56 8.90 -1.45
C ILE A 21 -5.05 7.81 -0.49
N SER A 22 -4.05 8.14 0.32
CA SER A 22 -3.52 7.23 1.34
C SER A 22 -4.57 6.85 2.40
N THR A 23 -5.36 7.83 2.84
CA THR A 23 -6.46 7.64 3.79
C THR A 23 -7.54 6.73 3.22
N VAL A 24 -7.87 6.86 1.92
CA VAL A 24 -8.86 5.98 1.27
C VAL A 24 -8.42 4.51 1.28
N ARG A 25 -7.13 4.24 1.09
CA ARG A 25 -6.57 2.89 1.24
C ARG A 25 -6.69 2.39 2.69
N LEU A 26 -6.49 3.28 3.68
CA LEU A 26 -6.57 2.91 5.10
C LEU A 26 -8.00 2.54 5.53
N VAL A 27 -9.01 3.30 5.08
CA VAL A 27 -10.40 3.12 5.52
C VAL A 27 -11.16 2.05 4.71
N CYS A 28 -10.67 1.67 3.52
CA CYS A 28 -11.32 0.67 2.68
C CYS A 28 -10.44 -0.55 2.43
N LYS A 29 -10.69 -1.65 3.16
CA LYS A 29 -9.94 -2.90 3.05
C LYS A 29 -9.85 -3.44 1.62
N LYS A 30 -10.94 -3.45 0.85
CA LYS A 30 -10.92 -3.95 -0.54
C LYS A 30 -9.99 -3.12 -1.45
N LEU A 31 -9.91 -1.80 -1.25
CA LEU A 31 -8.96 -0.94 -1.97
C LEU A 31 -7.53 -1.11 -1.47
N CYS A 32 -7.35 -1.30 -0.16
CA CYS A 32 -6.06 -1.63 0.43
C CYS A 32 -5.50 -2.92 -0.20
N ASP A 33 -6.30 -3.98 -0.21
CA ASP A 33 -5.94 -5.30 -0.73
C ASP A 33 -5.63 -5.22 -2.24
N ALA A 34 -6.40 -4.43 -3.01
CA ALA A 34 -6.14 -4.23 -4.43
C ALA A 34 -4.84 -3.45 -4.73
N ALA A 35 -4.50 -2.46 -3.90
CA ALA A 35 -3.30 -1.63 -4.08
C ALA A 35 -2.02 -2.28 -3.57
N THR A 36 -2.13 -3.16 -2.57
CA THR A 36 -1.00 -3.74 -1.83
C THR A 36 -0.01 -4.51 -2.73
N PRO A 37 -0.42 -5.40 -3.65
CA PRO A 37 0.52 -6.11 -4.51
C PRO A 37 1.37 -5.19 -5.38
N ARG A 38 0.77 -4.14 -5.94
CA ARG A 38 1.49 -3.17 -6.79
C ARG A 38 2.44 -2.32 -5.95
N PHE A 39 2.00 -1.86 -4.78
CA PHE A 39 2.85 -1.12 -3.84
C PHE A 39 4.07 -1.95 -3.44
N ALA A 40 3.87 -3.21 -3.04
CA ALA A 40 4.96 -4.10 -2.69
C ALA A 40 5.89 -4.38 -3.87
N LYS A 41 5.34 -4.59 -5.07
CA LYS A 41 6.17 -4.79 -6.27
C LYS A 41 7.10 -3.61 -6.53
N VAL A 42 6.63 -2.38 -6.34
CA VAL A 42 7.47 -1.20 -6.58
C VAL A 42 8.49 -1.00 -5.46
N ASN A 43 8.11 -1.22 -4.20
CA ASN A 43 8.93 -0.81 -3.06
C ASN A 43 9.76 -1.93 -2.42
N PHE A 44 9.39 -3.21 -2.60
CA PHE A 44 10.06 -4.35 -1.96
C PHE A 44 10.80 -5.27 -2.94
N THR A 45 10.60 -5.12 -4.26
CA THR A 45 11.26 -6.01 -5.23
C THR A 45 12.69 -5.60 -5.56
N GLU A 46 13.01 -4.31 -5.42
CA GLU A 46 14.39 -3.83 -5.58
C GLU A 46 15.19 -4.12 -4.30
N ARG A 47 16.16 -5.02 -4.40
CA ARG A 47 16.98 -5.51 -3.27
C ARG A 47 18.23 -4.66 -2.99
N THR A 48 18.37 -3.51 -3.66
CA THR A 48 19.43 -2.56 -3.36
C THR A 48 19.11 -1.83 -2.06
N HIS A 49 19.33 -2.53 -0.95
CA HIS A 49 19.24 -1.97 0.38
C HIS A 49 20.63 -1.63 0.88
N VAL A 50 20.76 -0.47 1.50
CA VAL A 50 21.97 -0.15 2.28
C VAL A 50 22.01 -1.12 3.45
N VAL A 51 23.06 -1.93 3.54
CA VAL A 51 23.23 -2.84 4.68
C VAL A 51 23.67 -1.98 5.88
N SER A 52 22.69 -1.63 6.71
CA SER A 52 22.87 -0.91 7.97
C SER A 52 21.94 -1.49 9.03
N PRO A 53 22.25 -1.36 10.33
CA PRO A 53 21.35 -1.80 11.40
C PRO A 53 19.93 -1.24 11.24
N TYR A 54 19.82 0.06 10.90
CA TYR A 54 18.54 0.72 10.64
C TYR A 54 17.74 0.06 9.52
N SER A 55 18.41 -0.26 8.40
CA SER A 55 17.76 -0.87 7.24
C SER A 55 17.31 -2.32 7.52
N ILE A 56 18.09 -3.07 8.31
CA ILE A 56 17.74 -4.43 8.73
C ILE A 56 16.54 -4.39 9.69
N ASP A 57 16.54 -3.52 10.70
CA ASP A 57 15.41 -3.35 11.62
C ASP A 57 14.13 -2.97 10.87
N LYS A 58 14.25 -2.09 9.85
CA LYS A 58 13.11 -1.77 9.00
C LYS A 58 12.62 -2.94 8.18
N LEU A 59 13.52 -3.75 7.61
CA LEU A 59 13.12 -4.95 6.87
C LEU A 59 12.36 -5.93 7.78
N VAL A 60 12.84 -6.15 9.01
CA VAL A 60 12.14 -6.99 10.01
C VAL A 60 10.75 -6.41 10.29
N SER A 61 10.63 -5.11 10.53
CA SER A 61 9.33 -4.48 10.78
C SER A 61 8.33 -4.61 9.62
N ILE A 62 8.81 -4.64 8.37
CA ILE A 62 7.97 -4.86 7.19
C ILE A 62 7.56 -6.34 7.11
N ALA A 63 8.49 -7.26 7.39
CA ALA A 63 8.23 -8.71 7.39
C ALA A 63 7.20 -9.13 8.45
N GLU A 64 7.15 -8.45 9.59
CA GLU A 64 6.16 -8.67 10.66
C GLU A 64 4.82 -7.97 10.40
N HIS A 65 4.74 -7.08 9.41
CA HIS A 65 3.52 -6.30 9.17
C HIS A 65 2.39 -7.20 8.62
N PRO A 66 1.17 -7.17 9.17
CA PRO A 66 0.10 -8.11 8.84
C PRO A 66 -0.36 -8.06 7.37
N ILE A 67 -0.16 -6.92 6.70
CA ILE A 67 -0.52 -6.73 5.28
C ILE A 67 0.69 -6.92 4.35
N TYR A 68 1.88 -6.49 4.79
CA TYR A 68 3.04 -6.34 3.91
C TYR A 68 4.06 -7.47 4.10
N GLY A 69 4.03 -8.19 5.22
CA GLY A 69 4.92 -9.32 5.49
C GLY A 69 4.80 -10.42 4.44
N GLN A 70 3.57 -10.73 4.00
CA GLN A 70 3.31 -11.66 2.89
C GLN A 70 3.87 -11.19 1.53
N CYS A 71 4.29 -9.92 1.42
CA CYS A 71 4.84 -9.36 0.21
C CYS A 71 6.37 -9.29 0.21
N VAL A 72 7.01 -9.54 1.36
CA VAL A 72 8.47 -9.70 1.47
C VAL A 72 8.81 -11.12 1.00
N LYS A 73 9.71 -11.25 0.02
CA LYS A 73 10.14 -12.53 -0.56
C LYS A 73 11.63 -12.74 -0.38
#